data_AF-U2E3E6-F1
#
_entry.id   AF-U2E3E6-F1
#
_cell.length_a   1.000
_cell.length_b   1.000
_cell.length_c   1.000
_cell.angle_alpha   90.00
_cell.angle_beta   90.00
_cell.angle_gamma   90.00
#
_symmetry.space_group_name_H-M   'P 1'
#
loop_
_entity.id
_entity.type
_entity.pdbx_description
1 polymer ?
#
loop_
_entity_poly.entity_id
_entity_poly.type
_entity_poly.pdbx_seq_one_letter_code
_entity_poly.pdbx_strand_id
1 'polypeptide(L)'
;MSRKISLLLAIALLVPLAGCVPSGDEVKFGFSGSINATPSEFHMDGYVSMSGGIPDRDVYHNVSIRLYNSDGEMIDSKFLGDLDGSSDPFEIAIRDGELPTYVTIESPDFWNEKMVAEYYVKMDSEYGVEYASSRSELPVT
;
A
#
# COMPACT_ATOMS: atom_id res chain seq x y z
N MET A 1 46.57 31.76 7.43
CA MET A 1 46.05 30.38 7.49
C MET A 1 44.58 30.48 7.91
N SER A 2 43.65 30.51 6.97
CA SER A 2 42.21 30.63 7.26
C SER A 2 41.46 29.53 6.53
N ARG A 3 40.96 28.56 7.29
CA ARG A 3 40.00 27.56 6.83
C ARG A 3 38.64 28.23 6.66
N LYS A 4 38.08 28.22 5.45
CA LYS A 4 36.66 28.48 5.23
C LYS A 4 35.99 27.15 4.91
N ILE A 5 35.00 26.83 5.72
CA ILE A 5 34.21 25.59 5.74
C ILE A 5 33.36 25.55 4.48
N SER A 6 33.55 24.54 3.64
CA SER A 6 32.66 24.24 2.52
C SER A 6 31.37 23.63 3.08
N LEU A 7 30.25 24.35 2.93
CA LEU A 7 28.91 23.83 3.19
C LEU A 7 28.55 22.87 2.04
N LEU A 8 28.53 21.56 2.31
CA LEU A 8 27.98 20.57 1.39
C LEU A 8 26.48 20.48 1.66
N LEU A 9 25.69 21.11 0.79
CA LEU A 9 24.24 20.96 0.75
C LEU A 9 23.95 19.60 0.11
N ALA A 10 23.71 18.57 0.94
CA ALA A 10 23.23 17.28 0.47
C ALA A 10 21.76 17.42 0.07
N ILE A 11 21.52 17.63 -1.22
CA ILE A 11 20.18 17.51 -1.81
C ILE A 11 19.86 16.01 -1.84
N ALA A 12 19.16 15.53 -0.81
CA ALA A 12 18.50 14.24 -0.86
C ALA A 12 17.41 14.35 -1.93
N LEU A 13 17.72 13.91 -3.14
CA LEU A 13 16.73 13.70 -4.19
C LEU A 13 15.74 12.67 -3.65
N LEU A 14 14.55 13.12 -3.27
CA LEU A 14 13.37 12.26 -3.14
C LEU A 14 13.14 11.66 -4.52
N VAL A 15 13.69 10.47 -4.75
CA VAL A 15 13.31 9.66 -5.89
C VAL A 15 11.85 9.29 -5.63
N PRO A 16 10.88 9.72 -6.46
CA PRO A 16 9.59 9.10 -6.42
C PRO A 16 9.85 7.64 -6.76
N LEU A 17 9.70 6.77 -5.76
CA LEU A 17 9.64 5.32 -5.94
C LEU A 17 8.37 5.06 -6.72
N ALA A 18 8.40 5.35 -8.03
CA ALA A 18 7.42 4.82 -8.95
C ALA A 18 7.64 3.31 -8.91
N GLY A 19 6.80 2.62 -8.15
CA GLY A 19 6.77 1.18 -8.03
C GLY A 19 6.66 0.60 -9.43
N CYS A 20 7.61 -0.24 -9.80
CA CYS A 20 7.61 -0.89 -11.10
C CYS A 20 6.31 -1.67 -11.23
N VAL A 21 5.53 -1.43 -12.30
CA VAL A 21 4.34 -2.23 -12.60
C VAL A 21 4.79 -3.69 -12.72
N PRO A 22 4.16 -4.64 -12.00
CA PRO A 22 4.55 -6.05 -12.06
C PRO A 22 4.60 -6.57 -13.49
N SER A 23 5.56 -7.45 -13.77
CA SER A 23 5.82 -7.99 -15.11
C SER A 23 4.74 -8.97 -15.61
N GLY A 24 3.79 -9.35 -14.74
CA GLY A 24 2.58 -10.10 -15.06
C GLY A 24 2.62 -11.56 -14.63
N ASP A 25 3.82 -12.07 -14.32
CA ASP A 25 4.03 -13.41 -13.75
C ASP A 25 3.89 -13.41 -12.21
N GLU A 26 3.93 -12.23 -11.58
CA GLU A 26 3.75 -12.08 -10.14
C GLU A 26 2.27 -12.18 -9.75
N VAL A 27 2.03 -12.73 -8.56
CA VAL A 27 0.71 -12.75 -7.93
C VAL A 27 0.49 -11.39 -7.28
N LYS A 28 -0.51 -10.65 -7.76
CA LYS A 28 -0.85 -9.33 -7.24
C LYS A 28 -2.02 -9.40 -6.29
N PHE A 29 -1.85 -8.87 -5.08
CA PHE A 29 -2.95 -8.58 -4.15
C PHE A 29 -3.34 -7.11 -4.28
N GLY A 30 -4.54 -6.84 -4.77
CA GLY A 30 -4.94 -5.49 -5.15
C GLY A 30 -6.37 -5.14 -4.80
N PHE A 31 -6.70 -3.88 -5.05
CA PHE A 31 -8.02 -3.31 -4.85
C PHE A 31 -8.61 -2.82 -6.17
N SER A 32 -9.89 -3.09 -6.36
CA SER A 32 -10.68 -2.58 -7.49
C SER A 32 -11.90 -1.85 -6.94
N GLY A 33 -11.98 -0.55 -7.20
CA GLY A 33 -13.06 0.28 -6.69
C GLY A 33 -12.73 1.76 -6.74
N SER A 34 -13.33 2.51 -5.82
CA SER A 34 -13.10 3.95 -5.68
C SER A 34 -12.46 4.28 -4.35
N ILE A 35 -11.40 5.09 -4.40
CA ILE A 35 -10.83 5.78 -3.24
C ILE A 35 -11.14 7.27 -3.43
N ASN A 36 -11.92 7.84 -2.52
CA ASN A 36 -12.28 9.25 -2.53
C ASN A 36 -11.88 9.88 -1.20
N ALA A 37 -11.36 11.10 -1.25
CA ALA A 37 -11.12 11.91 -0.06
C ALA A 37 -11.77 13.28 -0.22
N THR A 38 -12.47 13.71 0.82
CA THR A 38 -12.88 15.10 1.01
C THR A 38 -11.95 15.74 2.04
N PRO A 39 -12.01 17.06 2.30
CA PRO A 39 -11.20 17.68 3.34
C PRO A 39 -11.39 17.11 4.76
N SER A 40 -12.46 16.34 5.01
CA SER A 40 -12.82 15.85 6.35
C SER A 40 -13.12 14.35 6.41
N GLU A 41 -13.03 13.62 5.30
CA GLU A 41 -13.44 12.22 5.29
C GLU A 41 -12.75 11.43 4.18
N PHE A 42 -12.30 10.23 4.53
CA PHE A 42 -11.74 9.23 3.63
C PHE A 42 -12.76 8.12 3.36
N HIS A 43 -12.91 7.75 2.09
CA HIS A 43 -13.85 6.75 1.61
C HIS A 43 -13.13 5.77 0.69
N MET A 44 -13.20 4.48 0.99
CA MET A 44 -12.71 3.42 0.11
C MET A 44 -13.77 2.33 -0.02
N ASP A 45 -14.31 2.17 -1.23
CA ASP A 45 -15.37 1.21 -1.54
C ASP A 45 -15.02 0.40 -2.77
N GLY A 46 -15.13 -0.93 -2.67
CA GLY A 46 -14.82 -1.82 -3.78
C GLY A 46 -14.51 -3.22 -3.32
N TYR A 47 -13.55 -3.86 -3.97
CA TYR A 47 -13.21 -5.24 -3.72
C TYR A 47 -11.71 -5.41 -3.62
N VAL A 48 -11.29 -6.28 -2.72
CA VAL A 48 -9.92 -6.77 -2.63
C VAL A 48 -9.87 -8.14 -3.32
N SER A 49 -8.90 -8.33 -4.21
CA SER A 49 -8.78 -9.57 -4.96
C SER A 49 -7.35 -9.85 -5.39
N MET A 50 -7.12 -11.12 -5.75
CA MET A 50 -5.87 -11.55 -6.35
C MET A 50 -5.96 -11.57 -7.87
N SER A 51 -4.85 -11.26 -8.54
CA SER A 51 -4.73 -11.28 -10.00
C SER A 51 -3.29 -11.54 -10.45
N GLY A 52 -3.08 -11.78 -11.75
CA GLY A 52 -1.75 -12.01 -12.31
C GLY A 52 -1.35 -13.48 -12.34
N GLY A 53 -0.20 -13.80 -11.74
CA GLY A 53 0.38 -15.14 -11.71
C GLY A 53 -0.43 -16.18 -10.93
N ILE A 54 0.09 -17.42 -10.88
CA ILE A 54 -0.51 -18.52 -10.11
C ILE A 54 -0.21 -18.32 -8.62
N PRO A 55 -1.22 -18.24 -7.74
CA PRO A 55 -1.03 -18.18 -6.28
C PRO A 55 -0.07 -19.27 -5.80
N ASP A 56 0.85 -18.89 -4.93
CA ASP A 56 1.76 -19.84 -4.28
C ASP A 56 1.11 -20.53 -3.06
N ARG A 57 -0.08 -20.07 -2.66
CA ARG A 57 -0.81 -20.52 -1.48
C ARG A 57 -2.31 -20.54 -1.73
N ASP A 58 -2.96 -21.48 -1.07
CA ASP A 58 -4.43 -21.60 -1.09
C ASP A 58 -5.09 -20.61 -0.13
N VAL A 59 -4.40 -20.16 0.93
CA VAL A 59 -4.95 -19.22 1.92
C VAL A 59 -3.88 -18.21 2.33
N TYR A 60 -4.27 -16.94 2.35
CA TYR A 60 -3.51 -15.80 2.88
C TYR A 60 -4.15 -15.37 4.19
N HIS A 61 -3.38 -15.45 5.28
CA HIS A 61 -3.91 -15.27 6.62
C HIS A 61 -3.88 -13.81 7.03
N ASN A 62 -4.82 -13.45 7.90
CA ASN A 62 -4.87 -12.16 8.57
C ASN A 62 -4.74 -10.96 7.63
N VAL A 63 -5.43 -11.00 6.50
CA VAL A 63 -5.43 -9.89 5.55
C VAL A 63 -6.12 -8.70 6.19
N SER A 64 -5.50 -7.53 6.07
CA SER A 64 -6.01 -6.28 6.63
C SER A 64 -5.74 -5.12 5.69
N ILE A 65 -6.63 -4.15 5.70
CA ILE A 65 -6.35 -2.82 5.16
C ILE A 65 -5.98 -1.92 6.34
N ARG A 66 -4.91 -1.16 6.22
CA ARG A 66 -4.45 -0.25 7.27
C ARG A 66 -4.28 1.16 6.74
N LEU A 67 -4.71 2.11 7.54
CA LEU A 67 -4.68 3.53 7.24
C LEU A 67 -3.58 4.16 8.10
N TYR A 68 -2.68 4.91 7.47
CA TYR A 68 -1.56 5.55 8.17
C TYR A 68 -1.49 7.04 7.85
N ASN A 69 -1.09 7.82 8.84
CA ASN A 69 -0.77 9.24 8.66
C ASN A 69 0.62 9.42 8.01
N SER A 70 1.03 10.68 7.82
CA SER A 70 2.32 11.00 7.18
C SER A 70 3.55 10.62 8.01
N ASP A 71 3.37 10.45 9.32
CA ASP A 71 4.43 10.03 10.24
C ASP A 71 4.56 8.49 10.30
N GLY A 72 3.69 7.78 9.58
CA GLY A 72 3.62 6.32 9.57
C GLY A 72 2.90 5.73 10.78
N GLU A 73 2.19 6.55 11.57
CA GLU A 73 1.36 6.06 12.66
C GLU A 73 0.02 5.57 12.11
N MET A 74 -0.47 4.46 12.65
CA MET A 74 -1.73 3.87 12.23
C MET A 74 -2.92 4.67 12.76
N ILE A 75 -3.78 5.12 11.86
CA ILE A 75 -5.04 5.82 12.13
C ILE A 75 -6.12 4.78 12.46
N ASP A 76 -6.32 3.84 11.54
CA ASP A 76 -7.32 2.78 11.66
C ASP A 76 -6.89 1.54 10.87
N SER A 77 -7.58 0.42 11.11
CA SER A 77 -7.39 -0.82 10.37
C SER A 77 -8.70 -1.58 10.21
N LYS A 78 -8.91 -2.14 9.02
CA LYS A 78 -10.01 -3.07 8.74
C LYS A 78 -9.47 -4.47 8.51
N PHE A 79 -9.82 -5.38 9.40
CA PHE A 79 -9.51 -6.80 9.26
C PHE A 79 -10.46 -7.45 8.24
N LEU A 80 -9.89 -8.11 7.23
CA LEU A 80 -10.62 -8.83 6.19
C LEU A 80 -10.72 -10.33 6.48
N GLY A 81 -9.87 -10.85 7.36
CA GLY A 81 -9.82 -12.28 7.69
C GLY A 81 -8.79 -13.04 6.87
N ASP A 82 -8.97 -14.36 6.82
CA ASP A 82 -8.19 -15.24 5.97
C ASP A 82 -8.87 -15.30 4.60
N LEU A 83 -8.11 -15.02 3.53
CA LEU A 83 -8.63 -14.97 2.17
C LEU A 83 -8.05 -16.12 1.36
N ASP A 84 -8.93 -16.87 0.68
CA ASP A 84 -8.53 -18.01 -0.15
C ASP A 84 -7.98 -17.50 -1.49
N GLY A 85 -6.84 -18.04 -1.91
CA GLY A 85 -6.13 -17.64 -3.12
C GLY A 85 -6.88 -17.93 -4.42
N SER A 86 -7.95 -18.71 -4.36
CA SER A 86 -8.86 -19.04 -5.45
C SER A 86 -10.24 -18.38 -5.33
N SER A 87 -10.47 -17.59 -4.27
CA SER A 87 -11.80 -17.08 -3.93
C SER A 87 -12.24 -15.83 -4.69
N ASP A 88 -13.55 -15.61 -4.66
CA ASP A 88 -14.20 -14.41 -5.20
C ASP A 88 -13.67 -13.13 -4.54
N PRO A 89 -13.70 -11.98 -5.24
CA PRO A 89 -13.30 -10.70 -4.68
C PRO A 89 -14.02 -10.39 -3.36
N PHE A 90 -13.28 -9.92 -2.36
CA PHE A 90 -13.81 -9.57 -1.05
C PHE A 90 -14.28 -8.12 -1.01
N GLU A 91 -15.58 -7.88 -0.80
CA GLU A 91 -16.15 -6.53 -0.75
C GLU A 91 -15.70 -5.77 0.51
N ILE A 92 -15.29 -4.51 0.30
CA ILE A 92 -14.91 -3.61 1.37
C ILE A 92 -15.59 -2.25 1.22
N ALA A 93 -15.90 -1.68 2.38
CA ALA A 93 -16.29 -0.29 2.58
C ALA A 93 -15.57 0.22 3.83
N ILE A 94 -14.75 1.26 3.67
CA ILE A 94 -14.00 1.92 4.73
C ILE A 94 -14.38 3.40 4.73
N ARG A 95 -14.61 3.93 5.93
CA ARG A 95 -14.92 5.34 6.20
C ARG A 95 -14.08 5.78 7.38
N ASP A 96 -13.35 6.87 7.23
CA ASP A 96 -12.56 7.45 8.31
C ASP A 96 -12.69 8.98 8.30
N GLY A 97 -12.73 9.59 9.49
CA GLY A 97 -12.80 11.05 9.66
C GLY A 97 -11.44 11.73 9.57
N GLU A 98 -10.36 10.96 9.55
CA GLU A 98 -9.00 11.41 9.28
C GLU A 98 -8.56 10.97 7.88
N LEU A 99 -7.73 11.79 7.24
CA LEU A 99 -7.23 11.50 5.89
C LEU A 99 -5.90 10.77 5.97
N PRO A 100 -5.83 9.48 5.58
CA PRO A 100 -4.56 8.78 5.55
C PRO A 100 -3.63 9.40 4.50
N THR A 101 -2.33 9.36 4.78
CA THR A 101 -1.31 9.57 3.76
C THR A 101 -1.01 8.28 3.02
N TYR A 102 -1.09 7.14 3.72
CA TYR A 102 -0.84 5.82 3.16
C TYR A 102 -1.98 4.86 3.49
N VAL A 103 -2.36 4.03 2.51
CA VAL A 103 -3.29 2.93 2.68
C VAL A 103 -2.61 1.66 2.20
N THR A 104 -2.43 0.68 3.09
CA THR A 104 -1.76 -0.58 2.77
C THR A 104 -2.74 -1.73 2.80
N ILE A 105 -2.54 -2.71 1.92
CA ILE A 105 -3.15 -4.04 2.04
C ILE A 105 -2.06 -4.97 2.54
N GLU A 106 -2.24 -5.54 3.73
CA GLU A 106 -1.20 -6.29 4.43
C GLU A 106 -1.66 -7.68 4.84
N SER A 107 -0.75 -8.63 4.71
CA SER A 107 -0.78 -9.95 5.33
C SER A 107 0.64 -10.36 5.69
N PRO A 108 0.87 -11.14 6.77
CA PRO A 108 2.15 -11.80 7.00
C PRO A 108 2.58 -12.69 5.82
N ASP A 109 1.65 -13.15 4.99
CA ASP A 109 1.92 -14.09 3.91
C ASP A 109 2.36 -13.43 2.59
N PHE A 110 2.29 -12.09 2.47
CA PHE A 110 2.59 -11.39 1.23
C PHE A 110 4.07 -11.31 0.88
N TRP A 111 4.96 -11.45 1.86
CA TRP A 111 6.36 -11.05 1.70
C TRP A 111 7.26 -12.18 1.19
N ASN A 112 6.73 -12.98 0.25
CA ASN A 112 7.46 -14.06 -0.43
C ASN A 112 7.74 -13.68 -1.89
N GLU A 113 8.77 -14.27 -2.51
CA GLU A 113 9.40 -13.81 -3.77
C GLU A 113 8.48 -13.61 -4.99
N LYS A 114 7.25 -14.13 -4.98
CA LYS A 114 6.34 -14.10 -6.13
C LYS A 114 5.13 -13.19 -5.96
N MET A 115 5.01 -12.51 -4.82
CA MET A 115 3.85 -11.68 -4.52
C MET A 115 4.18 -10.19 -4.51
N VAL A 116 3.25 -9.40 -5.03
CA VAL A 116 3.26 -7.95 -4.97
C VAL A 116 1.96 -7.46 -4.37
N ALA A 117 2.03 -6.59 -3.37
CA ALA A 117 0.88 -5.93 -2.77
C ALA A 117 0.72 -4.50 -3.30
N GLU A 118 -0.51 -4.12 -3.63
CA GLU A 118 -0.85 -2.71 -3.87
C GLU A 118 -0.89 -1.95 -2.54
N TYR A 119 -0.37 -0.73 -2.57
CA TYR A 119 -0.63 0.28 -1.56
C TYR A 119 -0.93 1.61 -2.23
N TYR A 120 -1.52 2.53 -1.50
CA TYR A 120 -1.97 3.81 -2.03
C TYR A 120 -1.33 4.96 -1.27
N VAL A 121 -0.87 5.96 -2.01
CA VAL A 121 -0.22 7.16 -1.47
C VAL A 121 -1.04 8.38 -1.86
N LYS A 122 -1.34 9.22 -0.88
CA LYS A 122 -2.03 10.49 -1.12
C LYS A 122 -1.12 11.44 -1.92
N MET A 123 -1.58 11.85 -3.10
CA MET A 123 -0.93 12.83 -3.98
C MET A 123 -1.92 13.98 -4.22
N ASP A 124 -1.67 15.12 -3.59
CA ASP A 124 -2.59 16.26 -3.54
C ASP A 124 -3.99 15.88 -3.01
N SER A 125 -5.00 15.82 -3.90
CA SER A 125 -6.39 15.46 -3.59
C SER A 125 -6.76 14.03 -3.98
N GLU A 126 -5.84 13.27 -4.55
CA GLU A 126 -6.08 11.93 -5.08
C GLU A 126 -5.14 10.91 -4.42
N TYR A 127 -5.35 9.62 -4.72
CA TYR A 127 -4.47 8.54 -4.29
C TYR A 127 -3.85 7.87 -5.51
N GLY A 128 -2.53 7.87 -5.57
CA GLY A 128 -1.76 7.08 -6.53
C GLY A 128 -1.61 5.64 -6.02
N VAL A 129 -1.61 4.69 -6.95
CA VAL A 129 -1.30 3.28 -6.65
C VAL A 129 0.19 3.05 -6.78
N GLU A 130 0.75 2.34 -5.82
CA GLU A 130 2.14 1.89 -5.79
C GLU A 130 2.18 0.40 -5.41
N TYR A 131 3.35 -0.21 -5.57
CA TYR A 131 3.53 -1.65 -5.45
C TYR A 131 4.70 -1.98 -4.51
N ALA A 132 4.50 -2.98 -3.65
CA ALA A 132 5.53 -3.50 -2.75
C ALA A 132 5.68 -5.00 -2.92
N SER A 133 6.89 -5.45 -3.27
CA SER A 133 7.29 -6.87 -3.34
C SER A 133 7.91 -7.36 -2.03
N SER A 134 8.20 -6.44 -1.12
CA SER A 134 8.76 -6.73 0.21
C SER A 134 8.21 -5.77 1.26
N ARG A 135 8.18 -6.20 2.52
CA ARG A 135 7.70 -5.35 3.61
C ARG A 135 8.51 -4.05 3.76
N SER A 136 9.80 -4.10 3.45
CA SER A 136 10.69 -2.92 3.51
C SER A 136 10.42 -1.86 2.44
N GLU A 137 9.62 -2.17 1.41
CA GLU A 137 9.21 -1.21 0.38
C GLU A 137 7.98 -0.42 0.78
N LEU A 138 7.24 -0.85 1.81
CA LEU A 138 6.14 -0.05 2.34
C LEU A 138 6.69 1.24 2.98
N PRO A 139 6.00 2.38 2.82
CA PRO A 139 6.40 3.66 3.42
C PRO A 139 6.18 3.70 4.93
N VAL A 140 5.74 2.60 5.53
CA VAL A 140 5.35 2.45 6.94
C VAL A 140 5.95 1.15 7.48
N THR A 141 6.46 1.18 8.71
CA THR A 141 7.20 0.06 9.32
C THR A 141 6.64 -0.35 10.67
#